data_AF-U1I4P6-F1
#
_entry.id   AF-U1I4P6-F1
#
_cell.length_a   1.000
_cell.length_b   1.000
_cell.length_c   1.000
_cell.angle_alpha   90.00
_cell.angle_beta   90.00
_cell.angle_gamma   90.00
#
_symmetry.space_group_name_H-M   'P 1'
#
loop_
_entity.id
_entity.type
_entity.pdbx_description
1 polymer ?
#
loop_
_entity_poly.entity_id
_entity_poly.type
_entity_poly.pdbx_seq_one_letter_code
_entity_poly.pdbx_strand_id
1 'polypeptide(L)'
;MAEAFGFSTGDFINSINLVKDIIKALNDSKGSSREYLEVIAELRGLETVLILVKTQYNTTAQISQRTALRQAVEDCHTCIDNFLRSIQKYHGHLTTLGSNNKWKDGLRKIQWHLCKADELSSFRLRIASQVQNIEMLLVTIQASALSLSTQSAQAQERELKCQTGELSSMTFSMLQKIQDSLPLQVMLQKPVMFLDALDRLAPIHLEWINSHEAFFAVLKVRFKHVGLQMIKSGQFALQATKRKRDVDLNRPWDSCLYPGQAYDMTCHYLCFDNPGEEITCKNCQTTFQRVLKCLRTTVATKKKLYLFRDTKTWLIYN
;
A
#
# COMPACT_ATOMS: atom_id res chain seq x y z
N MET A 1 -16.63 -18.90 -52.75
CA MET A 1 -17.80 -19.77 -52.46
C MET A 1 -18.71 -18.98 -51.54
N ALA A 2 -20.00 -18.87 -51.88
CA ALA A 2 -20.93 -17.90 -51.31
C ALA A 2 -21.04 -18.03 -49.78
N GLU A 3 -20.75 -16.94 -49.08
CA GLU A 3 -21.01 -16.80 -47.64
C GLU A 3 -22.53 -16.75 -47.44
N ALA A 4 -23.07 -17.73 -46.72
CA ALA A 4 -24.48 -17.78 -46.39
C ALA A 4 -24.83 -16.59 -45.48
N PHE A 5 -25.53 -15.59 -46.02
CA PHE A 5 -26.37 -14.70 -45.23
C PHE A 5 -27.39 -15.56 -44.47
N GLY A 6 -27.11 -15.85 -43.21
CA GLY A 6 -28.02 -16.68 -42.43
C GLY A 6 -27.51 -16.84 -41.02
N PHE A 7 -27.56 -15.77 -40.25
CA PHE A 7 -27.84 -15.68 -38.81
C PHE A 7 -27.41 -14.29 -38.34
N SER A 8 -28.35 -13.51 -37.82
CA SER A 8 -28.19 -12.08 -37.53
C SER A 8 -28.57 -11.76 -36.09
N THR A 9 -28.20 -10.58 -35.61
CA THR A 9 -28.73 -9.98 -34.38
C THR A 9 -30.27 -10.01 -34.33
N GLY A 10 -30.92 -10.01 -35.51
CA GLY A 10 -32.35 -10.20 -35.66
C GLY A 10 -32.88 -11.54 -35.15
N ASP A 11 -32.11 -12.62 -35.27
CA ASP A 11 -32.53 -13.95 -34.83
C ASP A 11 -32.61 -14.02 -33.31
N PHE A 12 -31.62 -13.47 -32.59
CA PHE A 12 -31.68 -13.34 -31.13
C PHE A 12 -32.90 -12.52 -30.65
N ILE A 13 -33.23 -11.44 -31.36
CA ILE A 13 -34.40 -10.62 -31.04
C ILE A 13 -35.68 -11.42 -31.23
N ASN A 14 -35.76 -12.20 -32.31
CA ASN A 14 -36.88 -13.09 -32.55
C ASN A 14 -36.99 -14.18 -31.48
N SER A 15 -35.88 -14.80 -31.05
CA SER A 15 -35.86 -15.77 -29.93
C SER A 15 -36.38 -15.15 -28.64
N ILE A 16 -35.87 -13.97 -28.27
CA ILE A 16 -36.26 -13.26 -27.04
C ILE A 16 -37.75 -12.90 -27.08
N ASN A 17 -38.25 -12.40 -28.21
CA ASN A 17 -39.67 -12.07 -28.37
C ASN A 17 -40.55 -13.32 -28.29
N LEU A 18 -40.14 -14.42 -28.91
CA LEU A 18 -40.85 -15.70 -28.82
C LEU A 18 -40.98 -16.18 -27.37
N VAL A 19 -39.89 -16.13 -26.59
CA VAL A 19 -39.91 -16.50 -25.17
C VAL A 19 -40.85 -15.57 -24.37
N LYS A 20 -40.79 -14.26 -24.60
CA LYS A 20 -41.69 -13.27 -23.97
C LYS A 20 -43.16 -13.53 -24.28
N ASP A 21 -43.48 -13.87 -25.52
CA ASP A 21 -44.84 -14.16 -25.95
C ASP A 21 -45.39 -15.42 -25.27
N ILE A 22 -44.56 -16.47 -25.13
CA ILE A 22 -44.92 -17.68 -24.38
C ILE A 22 -45.15 -17.36 -22.91
N ILE A 23 -44.25 -16.60 -22.26
CA ILE A 23 -44.40 -16.17 -20.87
C ILE A 23 -45.72 -15.40 -20.69
N LYS A 24 -46.02 -14.45 -21.59
CA LYS A 24 -47.24 -13.64 -21.52
C LYS A 24 -48.49 -14.50 -21.62
N ALA A 25 -48.52 -15.43 -22.58
CA ALA A 25 -49.67 -16.29 -22.77
C ALA A 25 -49.89 -17.29 -21.62
N LEU A 26 -48.82 -17.80 -21.02
CA LEU A 26 -48.92 -18.63 -19.80
C LEU A 26 -49.40 -17.84 -18.59
N ASN A 27 -49.08 -16.54 -18.47
CA ASN A 27 -49.63 -15.67 -17.42
C ASN A 27 -51.11 -15.33 -17.65
N ASP A 28 -51.53 -15.15 -18.90
CA ASP A 28 -52.92 -14.81 -19.27
C ASP A 28 -53.89 -16.00 -19.10
N SER A 29 -53.40 -17.24 -19.00
CA SER A 29 -54.23 -18.42 -18.69
C SER A 29 -54.58 -18.48 -17.20
N LYS A 30 -55.86 -18.30 -16.85
CA LYS A 30 -56.34 -18.38 -15.46
C LYS A 30 -56.23 -19.80 -14.92
N GLY A 31 -55.25 -20.05 -14.05
CA GLY A 31 -55.07 -21.30 -13.29
C GLY A 31 -53.60 -21.50 -12.88
N SER A 32 -53.22 -20.98 -11.70
CA SER A 32 -51.84 -21.05 -11.18
C SER A 32 -51.53 -22.40 -10.55
N SER A 33 -51.32 -23.44 -11.36
CA SER A 33 -50.63 -24.64 -10.82
C SER A 33 -49.15 -24.32 -10.61
N ARG A 34 -48.55 -24.91 -9.58
CA ARG A 34 -47.14 -24.70 -9.19
C ARG A 34 -46.19 -25.00 -10.36
N GLU A 35 -46.52 -25.99 -11.17
CA GLU A 35 -45.75 -26.45 -12.32
C GLU A 35 -45.69 -25.40 -13.45
N TYR A 36 -46.73 -24.58 -13.62
CA TYR A 36 -46.68 -23.45 -14.57
C TYR A 36 -45.73 -22.35 -14.11
N LEU A 37 -45.76 -22.02 -12.82
CA LEU A 37 -44.88 -21.01 -12.26
C LEU A 37 -43.41 -21.42 -12.38
N GLU A 38 -43.11 -22.71 -12.20
CA GLU A 38 -41.77 -23.25 -12.41
C GLU A 38 -41.33 -23.12 -13.87
N VAL A 39 -42.19 -23.42 -14.85
CA VAL A 39 -41.84 -23.25 -16.27
C VAL A 39 -41.70 -21.79 -16.68
N ILE A 40 -42.54 -20.90 -16.15
CA ILE A 40 -42.39 -19.45 -16.35
C ILE A 40 -41.04 -18.97 -15.78
N ALA A 41 -40.61 -19.50 -14.63
CA ALA A 41 -39.31 -19.17 -14.05
C ALA A 41 -38.16 -19.61 -14.97
N GLU A 42 -38.18 -20.84 -15.49
CA GLU A 42 -37.15 -21.31 -16.43
C GLU A 42 -37.13 -20.51 -17.73
N LEU A 43 -38.31 -20.16 -18.27
CA LEU A 43 -38.40 -19.33 -19.49
C LEU A 43 -37.85 -17.92 -19.28
N ARG A 44 -38.04 -17.33 -18.09
CA ARG A 44 -37.41 -16.05 -17.73
C ARG A 44 -35.89 -16.18 -17.58
N GLY A 45 -35.41 -17.32 -17.08
CA GLY A 45 -33.98 -17.67 -17.09
C GLY A 45 -33.43 -17.70 -18.50
N LEU A 46 -34.13 -18.39 -19.41
CA LEU A 46 -33.76 -18.44 -20.83
C LEU A 46 -33.76 -17.06 -21.50
N GLU A 47 -34.78 -16.24 -21.25
CA GLU A 47 -34.82 -14.85 -21.74
C GLU A 47 -33.57 -14.07 -21.30
N THR A 48 -33.22 -14.16 -20.02
CA THR A 48 -32.05 -13.47 -19.44
C THR A 48 -30.77 -13.90 -20.13
N VAL A 49 -30.58 -15.21 -20.29
CA VAL A 49 -29.39 -15.77 -20.90
C VAL A 49 -29.30 -15.45 -22.40
N LEU A 50 -30.41 -15.44 -23.13
CA LEU A 50 -30.43 -15.01 -24.54
C LEU A 50 -30.07 -13.51 -24.70
N ILE A 51 -30.48 -12.65 -23.77
CA ILE A 51 -30.08 -11.24 -23.74
C ILE A 51 -28.55 -11.12 -23.53
N LEU A 52 -28.00 -11.89 -22.59
CA LEU A 52 -26.55 -11.92 -22.34
C LEU A 52 -25.78 -12.41 -23.57
N VAL A 53 -26.24 -13.48 -24.22
CA VAL A 53 -25.64 -13.99 -25.46
C VAL A 53 -25.67 -12.94 -26.57
N LYS A 54 -26.78 -12.23 -26.77
CA LYS A 54 -26.87 -11.17 -27.79
C LYS A 54 -25.81 -10.10 -27.58
N THR A 55 -25.61 -9.66 -26.34
CA THR A 55 -24.57 -8.69 -25.98
C THR A 55 -23.18 -9.26 -26.25
N GLN A 56 -22.92 -10.49 -25.78
CA GLN A 56 -21.64 -11.16 -25.91
C GLN A 56 -21.26 -11.45 -27.38
N TYR A 57 -22.22 -11.85 -28.21
CA TYR A 57 -22.03 -12.15 -29.62
C TYR A 57 -21.49 -10.95 -30.41
N ASN A 58 -21.95 -9.74 -30.10
CA ASN A 58 -21.48 -8.51 -30.75
C ASN A 58 -20.03 -8.15 -30.35
N THR A 59 -19.65 -8.41 -29.10
CA THR A 59 -18.33 -8.05 -28.56
C THR A 59 -17.27 -9.11 -28.85
N THR A 60 -17.67 -10.37 -29.00
CA THR A 60 -16.74 -11.50 -29.18
C THR A 60 -16.07 -11.43 -30.54
N ALA A 61 -14.74 -11.40 -30.62
CA ALA A 61 -14.01 -11.40 -31.89
C ALA A 61 -13.78 -12.81 -32.47
N GLN A 62 -13.78 -13.84 -31.62
CA GLN A 62 -13.44 -15.20 -32.01
C GLN A 62 -14.62 -15.91 -32.71
N ILE A 63 -14.37 -16.40 -33.94
CA ILE A 63 -15.40 -17.06 -34.77
C ILE A 63 -15.93 -18.32 -34.10
N SER A 64 -15.08 -19.16 -33.49
CA SER A 64 -15.51 -20.39 -32.81
C SER A 64 -16.47 -20.12 -31.65
N GLN A 65 -16.23 -19.06 -30.88
CA GLN A 65 -17.11 -18.64 -29.79
C GLN A 65 -18.45 -18.12 -30.32
N ARG A 66 -18.44 -17.33 -31.41
CA ARG A 66 -19.68 -16.89 -32.09
C ARG A 66 -20.49 -18.07 -32.63
N THR A 67 -19.83 -19.07 -33.22
CA THR A 67 -20.48 -20.28 -33.72
C THR A 67 -21.10 -21.10 -32.57
N ALA A 68 -20.39 -21.24 -31.44
CA ALA A 68 -20.91 -21.94 -30.27
C ALA A 68 -22.14 -21.23 -29.68
N LEU A 69 -22.10 -19.89 -29.55
CA LEU A 69 -23.25 -19.10 -29.09
C LEU A 69 -24.44 -19.23 -30.04
N ARG A 70 -24.20 -19.20 -31.35
CA ARG A 70 -25.23 -19.41 -32.37
C ARG A 70 -25.88 -20.80 -32.23
N GLN A 71 -25.07 -21.85 -32.09
CA GLN A 71 -25.59 -23.21 -31.91
C GLN A 71 -26.47 -23.30 -30.67
N ALA A 72 -26.05 -22.69 -29.56
CA ALA A 72 -26.82 -22.65 -28.33
C ALA A 72 -28.21 -21.99 -28.52
N VAL A 73 -28.29 -20.92 -29.32
CA VAL A 73 -29.57 -20.27 -29.64
C VAL A 73 -30.45 -21.12 -30.55
N GLU A 74 -29.86 -21.80 -31.53
CA GLU A 74 -30.57 -22.75 -32.39
C GLU A 74 -31.14 -23.93 -31.58
N ASP A 75 -30.39 -24.43 -30.60
CA ASP A 75 -30.82 -25.50 -29.71
C ASP A 75 -31.98 -25.05 -28.83
N CYS A 76 -31.98 -23.79 -28.37
CA CYS A 76 -33.10 -23.18 -27.65
C CYS A 76 -34.36 -23.07 -28.52
N HIS A 77 -34.21 -22.60 -29.77
CA HIS A 77 -35.30 -22.57 -30.74
C HIS A 77 -35.87 -23.95 -30.99
N THR A 78 -35.01 -24.93 -31.25
CA THR A 78 -35.40 -26.32 -31.46
C THR A 78 -36.13 -26.90 -30.24
N CYS A 79 -35.71 -26.55 -29.03
CA CYS A 79 -36.39 -26.96 -27.80
C CYS A 79 -37.81 -26.38 -27.71
N ILE A 80 -37.96 -25.08 -27.97
CA ILE A 80 -39.26 -24.38 -27.96
C ILE A 80 -40.18 -24.92 -29.07
N ASP A 81 -39.67 -25.04 -30.30
CA ASP A 81 -40.43 -25.55 -31.45
C ASP A 81 -40.93 -26.97 -31.24
N ASN A 82 -40.08 -27.85 -30.70
CA ASN A 82 -40.48 -29.23 -30.43
C ASN A 82 -41.60 -29.32 -29.39
N PHE A 83 -41.57 -28.46 -28.38
CA PHE A 83 -42.65 -28.34 -27.41
C PHE A 83 -43.94 -27.80 -28.04
N LEU A 84 -43.85 -26.71 -28.81
CA LEU A 84 -45.01 -26.16 -29.50
C LEU A 84 -45.64 -27.18 -30.49
N ARG A 85 -44.82 -27.98 -31.19
CA ARG A 85 -45.28 -29.06 -32.05
C ARG A 85 -45.88 -30.23 -31.29
N SER A 86 -45.35 -30.61 -30.11
CA SER A 86 -45.95 -31.68 -29.31
C SER A 86 -47.35 -31.30 -28.86
N ILE A 87 -47.56 -30.02 -28.55
CA ILE A 87 -48.87 -29.44 -28.25
C ILE A 87 -49.77 -29.42 -29.51
N GLN A 88 -49.21 -29.09 -30.69
CA GLN A 88 -49.95 -29.05 -31.95
C GLN A 88 -50.50 -30.40 -32.41
N LYS A 89 -49.91 -31.53 -31.98
CA LYS A 89 -50.43 -32.88 -32.30
C LYS A 89 -51.84 -33.12 -31.76
N TYR A 90 -52.24 -32.38 -30.74
CA TYR A 90 -53.59 -32.43 -30.17
C TYR A 90 -54.61 -31.53 -30.91
N HIS A 91 -54.20 -30.86 -31.98
CA HIS A 91 -55.01 -29.89 -32.74
C HIS A 91 -55.87 -30.51 -33.87
N GLY A 92 -55.87 -31.84 -34.03
CA GLY A 92 -56.60 -32.56 -35.10
C GLY A 92 -58.13 -32.39 -35.10
N HIS A 93 -58.71 -31.66 -34.14
CA HIS A 93 -60.15 -31.37 -34.05
C HIS A 93 -60.47 -29.87 -34.00
N LEU A 94 -59.56 -29.00 -34.48
CA LEU A 94 -59.69 -27.55 -34.35
C LEU A 94 -59.52 -26.81 -35.68
N THR A 95 -60.06 -27.39 -36.75
CA THR A 95 -60.27 -26.68 -38.01
C THR A 95 -61.70 -26.16 -38.05
N THR A 96 -61.85 -24.83 -37.95
CA THR A 96 -62.74 -23.99 -38.78
C THR A 96 -62.73 -22.55 -38.28
N LEU A 97 -62.55 -21.62 -39.24
CA LEU A 97 -62.66 -20.15 -39.16
C LEU A 97 -61.49 -19.33 -38.57
N GLY A 98 -61.28 -18.17 -39.21
CA GLY A 98 -60.11 -17.31 -39.12
C GLY A 98 -60.11 -16.34 -37.93
N SER A 99 -59.05 -15.51 -37.90
CA SER A 99 -58.77 -14.38 -37.00
C SER A 99 -57.64 -14.58 -35.98
N ASN A 100 -56.92 -13.47 -35.73
CA ASN A 100 -55.63 -13.27 -35.07
C ASN A 100 -55.48 -13.76 -33.60
N ASN A 101 -56.40 -14.57 -33.09
CA ASN A 101 -56.40 -15.08 -31.70
C ASN A 101 -56.00 -16.57 -31.58
N LYS A 102 -55.59 -17.21 -32.67
CA LYS A 102 -55.30 -18.67 -32.72
C LYS A 102 -54.19 -19.13 -31.76
N TRP A 103 -53.18 -18.30 -31.51
CA TRP A 103 -52.08 -18.63 -30.60
C TRP A 103 -52.50 -18.56 -29.12
N LYS A 104 -53.36 -17.60 -28.75
CA LYS A 104 -53.99 -17.53 -27.41
C LYS A 104 -54.87 -18.75 -27.14
N ASP A 105 -55.63 -19.20 -28.14
CA ASP A 105 -56.44 -20.42 -28.02
C ASP A 105 -55.57 -21.69 -27.99
N GLY A 106 -54.44 -21.69 -28.69
CA GLY A 106 -53.39 -22.70 -28.56
C GLY A 106 -52.81 -22.77 -27.15
N LEU A 107 -52.52 -21.62 -26.54
CA LEU A 107 -51.97 -21.51 -25.19
C LEU A 107 -53.00 -21.78 -24.08
N ARG A 108 -54.29 -21.47 -24.30
CA ARG A 108 -55.37 -21.98 -23.46
C ARG A 108 -55.56 -23.49 -23.59
N LYS A 109 -55.16 -24.11 -24.69
CA LYS A 109 -55.16 -25.58 -24.84
C LYS A 109 -53.92 -26.24 -24.27
N ILE A 110 -52.79 -25.53 -24.27
CA ILE A 110 -51.63 -25.84 -23.42
C ILE A 110 -52.11 -25.96 -21.96
N GLN A 111 -52.95 -25.06 -21.47
CA GLN A 111 -53.58 -25.21 -20.13
C GLN A 111 -54.30 -26.56 -19.95
N TRP A 112 -55.08 -27.01 -20.93
CA TRP A 112 -55.83 -28.28 -20.87
C TRP A 112 -54.96 -29.53 -21.03
N HIS A 113 -53.94 -29.50 -21.89
CA HIS A 113 -53.04 -30.64 -22.14
C HIS A 113 -51.95 -30.80 -21.08
N LEU A 114 -51.44 -29.69 -20.52
CA LEU A 114 -50.45 -29.70 -19.44
C LEU A 114 -51.03 -30.10 -18.08
N CYS A 115 -52.35 -30.28 -17.98
CA CYS A 115 -52.92 -31.10 -16.89
C CYS A 115 -52.35 -32.54 -16.90
N LYS A 116 -51.66 -32.97 -17.97
CA LYS A 116 -50.68 -34.06 -17.93
C LYS A 116 -49.31 -33.52 -17.50
N ALA A 117 -48.97 -33.70 -16.21
CA ALA A 117 -47.76 -33.16 -15.58
C ALA A 117 -46.41 -33.57 -16.23
N ASP A 118 -46.38 -34.65 -17.02
CA ASP A 118 -45.16 -35.25 -17.58
C ASP A 118 -44.57 -34.50 -18.80
N GLU A 119 -45.42 -33.95 -19.67
CA GLU A 119 -44.94 -33.12 -20.81
C GLU A 119 -44.39 -31.76 -20.32
N LEU A 120 -44.95 -31.24 -19.22
CA LEU A 120 -44.50 -29.97 -18.63
C LEU A 120 -43.16 -30.11 -17.92
N SER A 121 -42.98 -31.19 -17.15
CA SER A 121 -41.75 -31.47 -16.42
C SER A 121 -40.58 -31.73 -17.39
N SER A 122 -40.80 -32.50 -18.45
CA SER A 122 -39.77 -32.74 -19.48
C SER A 122 -39.40 -31.47 -20.24
N PHE A 123 -40.36 -30.61 -20.58
CA PHE A 123 -40.07 -29.29 -21.17
C PHE A 123 -39.25 -28.41 -20.22
N ARG A 124 -39.64 -28.35 -18.94
CA ARG A 124 -38.93 -27.60 -17.89
C ARG A 124 -37.46 -27.99 -17.80
N LEU A 125 -37.20 -29.30 -17.68
CA LEU A 125 -35.85 -29.84 -17.57
C LEU A 125 -35.00 -29.53 -18.80
N ARG A 126 -35.59 -29.57 -20.00
CA ARG A 126 -34.89 -29.23 -21.23
C ARG A 126 -34.50 -27.76 -21.30
N ILE A 127 -35.39 -26.84 -20.92
CA ILE A 127 -35.07 -25.40 -20.86
C ILE A 127 -34.01 -25.12 -19.80
N ALA A 128 -34.15 -25.70 -18.61
CA ALA A 128 -33.17 -25.55 -17.54
C ALA A 128 -31.77 -26.02 -17.99
N SER A 129 -31.69 -27.15 -18.71
CA SER A 129 -30.43 -27.64 -19.28
C SER A 129 -29.84 -26.69 -20.32
N GLN A 130 -30.66 -26.10 -21.19
CA GLN A 130 -30.19 -25.12 -22.18
C GLN A 130 -29.66 -23.84 -21.50
N VAL A 131 -30.36 -23.34 -20.48
CA VAL A 131 -29.92 -22.20 -19.66
C VAL A 131 -28.53 -22.47 -19.08
N GLN A 132 -28.34 -23.61 -18.42
CA GLN A 132 -27.06 -23.98 -17.80
C GLN A 132 -25.93 -24.14 -18.84
N ASN A 133 -26.22 -24.76 -19.99
CA ASN A 133 -25.23 -24.93 -21.05
C ASN A 133 -24.72 -23.59 -21.57
N ILE A 134 -25.63 -22.63 -21.78
CA ILE A 134 -25.26 -21.31 -22.27
C ILE A 134 -24.51 -20.51 -21.20
N GLU A 135 -24.93 -20.56 -19.94
CA GLU A 135 -24.22 -19.91 -18.83
C GLU A 135 -22.77 -20.41 -18.73
N MET A 136 -22.56 -21.72 -18.81
CA MET A 136 -21.22 -22.32 -18.80
C MET A 136 -20.39 -21.87 -20.01
N LEU A 137 -21.01 -21.78 -21.20
CA LEU A 137 -20.34 -21.28 -22.40
C LEU A 137 -19.94 -19.80 -22.23
N LEU A 138 -20.81 -18.96 -21.69
CA LEU A 138 -20.53 -17.55 -21.41
C LEU A 138 -19.38 -17.39 -20.41
N VAL A 139 -19.38 -18.16 -19.32
CA VAL A 139 -18.29 -18.17 -18.33
C VAL A 139 -16.97 -18.59 -18.98
N THR A 140 -16.98 -19.59 -19.86
CA THR A 140 -15.77 -20.06 -20.56
C THR A 140 -15.21 -18.98 -21.49
N ILE A 141 -16.07 -18.29 -22.24
CA ILE A 141 -15.67 -17.17 -23.09
C ILE A 141 -15.06 -16.05 -22.24
N GLN A 142 -15.70 -15.67 -21.13
CA GLN A 142 -15.19 -14.64 -20.23
C GLN A 142 -13.85 -15.02 -19.59
N ALA A 143 -13.69 -16.27 -19.14
CA ALA A 143 -12.43 -16.77 -18.57
C ALA A 143 -11.28 -16.69 -19.59
N SER A 144 -11.53 -16.99 -20.86
CA SER A 144 -10.54 -16.85 -21.93
C SER A 144 -10.14 -15.39 -22.20
N ALA A 145 -11.08 -14.44 -22.11
CA ALA A 145 -10.77 -13.03 -22.26
C ALA A 145 -9.95 -12.48 -21.07
N LEU A 146 -10.32 -12.89 -19.85
CA LEU A 146 -9.61 -12.56 -18.61
C LEU A 146 -8.17 -13.11 -18.63
N SER A 147 -7.96 -14.35 -19.08
CA SER A 147 -6.62 -14.94 -19.14
C SER A 147 -5.71 -14.21 -20.13
N LEU A 148 -6.22 -13.82 -21.30
CA LEU A 148 -5.48 -13.01 -22.28
C LEU A 148 -5.09 -11.63 -21.71
N SER A 149 -6.03 -10.94 -21.06
CA SER A 149 -5.75 -9.65 -20.42
C SER A 149 -4.75 -9.78 -19.26
N THR A 150 -4.80 -10.89 -18.52
CA THR A 150 -3.85 -11.16 -17.44
C THR A 150 -2.45 -11.41 -18.00
N GLN A 151 -2.36 -12.14 -19.11
CA GLN A 151 -1.09 -12.42 -19.77
C GLN A 151 -0.45 -11.17 -20.35
N SER A 152 -1.23 -10.26 -20.98
CA SER A 152 -0.69 -8.99 -21.49
C SER A 152 -0.21 -8.08 -20.35
N ALA A 153 -0.96 -7.99 -19.25
CA ALA A 153 -0.54 -7.24 -18.06
C ALA A 153 0.76 -7.80 -17.46
N GLN A 154 0.88 -9.13 -17.34
CA GLN A 154 2.11 -9.77 -16.86
C GLN A 154 3.29 -9.54 -17.80
N ALA A 155 3.08 -9.53 -19.11
CA ALA A 155 4.14 -9.23 -20.07
C ALA A 155 4.67 -7.80 -19.90
N GLN A 156 3.79 -6.82 -19.75
CA GLN A 156 4.16 -5.42 -19.49
C GLN A 156 4.91 -5.26 -18.17
N GLU A 157 4.47 -5.95 -17.10
CA GLU A 157 5.16 -5.90 -15.81
C GLU A 157 6.59 -6.46 -15.91
N ARG A 158 6.78 -7.56 -16.66
CA ARG A 158 8.10 -8.15 -16.90
C ARG A 158 9.02 -7.21 -17.68
N GLU A 159 8.48 -6.56 -18.72
CA GLU A 159 9.23 -5.58 -19.51
C GLU A 159 9.68 -4.39 -18.65
N LEU A 160 8.76 -3.81 -17.87
CA LEU A 160 9.08 -2.70 -16.96
C LEU A 160 10.14 -3.10 -15.92
N LYS A 161 10.06 -4.31 -15.36
CA LYS A 161 11.09 -4.83 -14.44
C LYS A 161 12.45 -4.97 -15.12
N CYS A 162 12.49 -5.45 -16.36
CA CYS A 162 13.72 -5.56 -17.14
C CYS A 162 14.37 -4.18 -17.35
N GLN A 163 13.60 -3.21 -17.86
CA GLN A 163 14.06 -1.84 -18.07
C GLN A 163 14.55 -1.17 -16.77
N THR A 164 13.84 -1.39 -15.66
CA THR A 164 14.24 -0.87 -14.34
C THR A 164 15.56 -1.50 -13.88
N GLY A 165 15.76 -2.80 -14.13
CA GLY A 165 17.00 -3.50 -13.85
C GLY A 165 18.18 -2.95 -14.65
N GLU A 166 17.98 -2.72 -15.96
CA GLU A 166 18.99 -2.11 -16.84
C GLU A 166 19.35 -0.69 -16.40
N LEU A 167 18.36 0.14 -16.09
CA LEU A 167 18.59 1.50 -15.57
C LEU A 167 19.34 1.46 -14.24
N SER A 168 18.98 0.55 -13.34
CA SER A 168 19.66 0.38 -12.05
C SER A 168 21.13 -0.04 -12.24
N SER A 169 21.40 -0.96 -13.16
CA SER A 169 22.77 -1.37 -13.51
C SER A 169 23.56 -0.21 -14.12
N MET A 170 22.96 0.54 -15.03
CA MET A 170 23.58 1.70 -15.67
C MET A 170 23.89 2.80 -14.65
N THR A 171 22.94 3.15 -13.78
CA THR A 171 23.15 4.13 -12.70
C THR A 171 24.25 3.69 -11.74
N PHE A 172 24.29 2.41 -11.35
CA PHE A 172 25.38 1.88 -10.54
C PHE A 172 26.74 2.03 -11.23
N SER A 173 26.82 1.70 -12.52
CA SER A 173 28.06 1.87 -13.30
C SER A 173 28.49 3.34 -13.40
N MET A 174 27.55 4.27 -13.55
CA MET A 174 27.82 5.70 -13.57
C MET A 174 28.32 6.19 -12.22
N LEU A 175 27.67 5.79 -11.13
CA LEU A 175 28.09 6.13 -9.77
C LEU A 175 29.49 5.58 -9.46
N GLN A 176 29.81 4.37 -9.93
CA GLN A 176 31.15 3.81 -9.76
C GLN A 176 32.20 4.63 -10.51
N LYS A 177 31.94 5.03 -11.76
CA LYS A 177 32.86 5.91 -12.50
C LYS A 177 33.04 7.28 -11.84
N ILE A 178 31.99 7.82 -11.24
CA ILE A 178 32.07 9.07 -10.45
C ILE A 178 32.95 8.83 -9.22
N GLN A 179 32.70 7.75 -8.47
CA GLN A 179 33.49 7.38 -7.30
C GLN A 179 34.98 7.25 -7.62
N ASP A 180 35.31 6.62 -8.75
CA ASP A 180 36.69 6.38 -9.19
C ASP A 180 37.38 7.65 -9.73
N SER A 181 36.62 8.67 -10.14
CA SER A 181 37.13 9.94 -10.66
C SER A 181 37.16 11.08 -9.63
N LEU A 182 36.63 10.85 -8.43
CA LEU A 182 36.71 11.82 -7.34
C LEU A 182 38.14 11.87 -6.79
N PRO A 183 38.77 13.06 -6.71
CA PRO A 183 40.07 13.22 -6.07
C PRO A 183 40.01 12.78 -4.59
N LEU A 184 41.09 12.18 -4.09
CA LEU A 184 41.22 11.73 -2.69
C LEU A 184 40.93 12.85 -1.66
N GLN A 185 40.92 14.13 -2.06
CA GLN A 185 40.51 15.26 -1.21
C GLN A 185 39.03 15.22 -0.74
N VAL A 186 38.18 14.34 -1.31
CA VAL A 186 36.78 14.14 -0.85
C VAL A 186 36.65 13.02 0.21
N MET A 187 37.78 12.40 0.61
CA MET A 187 37.85 11.43 1.72
C MET A 187 38.19 12.10 3.07
N LEU A 188 38.03 13.43 3.20
CA LEU A 188 38.28 14.11 4.47
C LEU A 188 37.30 13.61 5.53
N GLN A 189 37.83 13.18 6.68
CA GLN A 189 36.99 12.84 7.81
C GLN A 189 36.15 14.07 8.22
N LYS A 190 34.85 13.86 8.48
CA LYS A 190 33.98 14.94 8.96
C LYS A 190 34.60 15.57 10.21
N PRO A 191 34.74 16.90 10.28
CA PRO A 191 35.36 17.54 11.44
C PRO A 191 34.56 17.27 12.70
N VAL A 192 35.25 17.28 13.84
CA VAL A 192 34.62 17.33 15.16
C VAL A 192 34.13 18.75 15.40
N MET A 193 32.86 18.91 15.77
CA MET A 193 32.30 20.21 16.12
C MET A 193 32.59 20.50 17.60
N PHE A 194 33.45 21.47 17.87
CA PHE A 194 33.89 21.79 19.23
C PHE A 194 33.33 23.13 19.69
N LEU A 195 32.50 23.12 20.72
CA LEU A 195 32.03 24.32 21.41
C LEU A 195 32.92 24.57 22.63
N ASP A 196 33.69 25.65 22.61
CA ASP A 196 34.61 25.95 23.69
C ASP A 196 33.90 26.60 24.90
N ALA A 197 34.60 26.74 26.04
CA ALA A 197 34.02 27.29 27.27
C ALA A 197 33.64 28.79 27.19
N LEU A 198 33.99 29.47 26.10
CA LEU A 198 33.59 30.84 25.77
C LEU A 198 32.44 30.86 24.74
N ASP A 199 31.76 29.73 24.56
CA ASP A 199 30.68 29.52 23.59
C ASP A 199 31.11 29.74 22.12
N ARG A 200 32.40 29.56 21.80
CA ARG A 200 32.88 29.66 20.40
C ARG A 200 32.89 28.28 19.75
N LEU A 201 32.08 28.13 18.71
CA LEU A 201 32.05 26.94 17.87
C LEU A 201 33.24 26.93 16.90
N ALA A 202 33.96 25.81 16.81
CA ALA A 202 35.01 25.61 15.82
C ALA A 202 35.10 24.15 15.35
N PRO A 203 35.32 23.90 14.05
CA PRO A 203 35.63 22.58 13.55
C PRO A 203 37.07 22.17 13.92
N ILE A 204 37.23 20.93 14.36
CA ILE A 204 38.54 20.29 14.61
C ILE A 204 38.70 19.14 13.61
N HIS A 205 39.75 19.21 12.79
CA HIS A 205 40.13 18.13 11.90
C HIS A 205 41.13 17.21 12.61
N LEU A 206 40.72 15.97 12.88
CA LEU A 206 41.52 14.98 13.62
C LEU A 206 42.78 14.54 12.85
N GLU A 207 42.82 14.76 11.54
CA GLU A 207 44.03 14.55 10.71
C GLU A 207 45.19 15.46 11.14
N TRP A 208 44.90 16.63 11.73
CA TRP A 208 45.90 17.62 12.16
C TRP A 208 46.05 17.67 13.68
N ILE A 209 44.93 17.48 14.40
CA ILE A 209 44.93 17.35 15.85
C ILE A 209 44.83 15.85 16.18
N ASN A 210 45.98 15.19 16.12
CA ASN A 210 46.14 13.75 16.27
C ASN A 210 46.78 13.34 17.63
N SER A 211 46.94 14.29 18.54
CA SER A 211 47.47 14.05 19.88
C SER A 211 46.89 15.01 20.91
N HIS A 212 46.98 14.63 22.18
CA HIS A 212 46.59 15.51 23.29
C HIS A 212 47.40 16.81 23.26
N GLU A 213 48.71 16.72 23.00
CA GLU A 213 49.63 17.84 22.98
C GLU A 213 49.21 18.87 21.92
N ALA A 214 48.86 18.42 20.71
CA ALA A 214 48.38 19.28 19.63
C ALA A 214 47.07 20.00 20.04
N PHE A 215 46.13 19.25 20.61
CA PHE A 215 44.87 19.80 21.09
C PHE A 215 45.09 20.86 22.18
N PHE A 216 45.90 20.56 23.20
CA PHE A 216 46.23 21.48 24.28
C PHE A 216 47.01 22.71 23.77
N ALA A 217 47.88 22.57 22.78
CA ALA A 217 48.59 23.69 22.16
C ALA A 217 47.62 24.67 21.50
N VAL A 218 46.67 24.17 20.70
CA VAL A 218 45.62 24.99 20.08
C VAL A 218 44.77 25.67 21.14
N LEU A 219 44.37 24.95 22.20
CA LEU A 219 43.60 25.55 23.30
C LEU A 219 44.39 26.66 24.01
N LYS A 220 45.68 26.47 24.31
CA LYS A 220 46.53 27.51 24.93
C LYS A 220 46.59 28.78 24.09
N VAL A 221 46.65 28.65 22.75
CA VAL A 221 46.63 29.80 21.84
C VAL A 221 45.23 30.45 21.85
N ARG A 222 44.17 29.65 21.73
CA ARG A 222 42.78 30.16 21.68
C ARG A 222 42.29 30.82 22.97
N PHE A 223 42.87 30.43 24.11
CA PHE A 223 42.58 30.96 25.45
C PHE A 223 43.68 31.89 25.97
N LYS A 224 44.62 32.31 25.11
CA LYS A 224 45.79 33.14 25.49
C LYS A 224 45.41 34.40 26.28
N HIS A 225 44.31 35.04 25.91
CA HIS A 225 43.86 36.30 26.51
C HIS A 225 42.86 36.10 27.66
N VAL A 226 42.09 35.01 27.66
CA VAL A 226 41.05 34.72 28.65
C VAL A 226 41.01 33.21 28.88
N GLY A 227 41.17 32.76 30.13
CA GLY A 227 41.10 31.34 30.50
C GLY A 227 42.38 30.53 30.26
N LEU A 228 43.52 31.17 29.97
CA LEU A 228 44.80 30.46 29.77
C LEU A 228 45.18 29.59 30.99
N GLN A 229 44.98 30.11 32.20
CA GLN A 229 45.32 29.39 33.42
C GLN A 229 44.46 28.13 33.56
N MET A 230 43.16 28.22 33.28
CA MET A 230 42.23 27.09 33.27
C MET A 230 42.71 25.96 32.35
N ILE A 231 43.19 26.30 31.15
CA ILE A 231 43.75 25.33 30.22
C ILE A 231 45.07 24.74 30.74
N LYS A 232 45.97 25.57 31.28
CA LYS A 232 47.28 25.12 31.82
C LYS A 232 47.13 24.18 33.01
N SER A 233 46.12 24.40 33.85
CA SER A 233 45.86 23.60 35.04
C SER A 233 44.91 22.42 34.80
N GLY A 234 44.47 22.18 33.56
CA GLY A 234 43.52 21.09 33.25
C GLY A 234 42.14 21.27 33.90
N GLN A 235 41.73 22.51 34.18
CA GLN A 235 40.49 22.83 34.90
C GLN A 235 39.30 22.95 33.96
N PHE A 236 39.08 21.94 33.14
CA PHE A 236 37.94 21.88 32.24
C PHE A 236 37.48 20.44 32.04
N ALA A 237 36.25 20.27 31.60
CA ALA A 237 35.71 19.00 31.15
C ALA A 237 35.21 19.14 29.72
N LEU A 238 35.37 18.08 28.94
CA LEU A 238 34.75 17.92 27.64
C LEU A 238 33.59 16.94 27.77
N GLN A 239 32.48 17.23 27.12
CA GLN A 239 31.29 16.38 27.15
C GLN A 239 30.75 16.20 25.74
N ALA A 240 30.45 14.97 25.34
CA ALA A 240 29.79 14.75 24.04
C ALA A 240 28.36 15.31 24.10
N THR A 241 28.03 16.26 23.22
CA THR A 241 26.76 17.03 23.24
C THR A 241 25.53 16.12 23.29
N LYS A 242 25.56 15.00 22.54
CA LYS A 242 24.43 14.04 22.47
C LYS A 242 24.33 13.10 23.67
N ARG A 243 25.46 12.68 24.24
CA ARG A 243 25.51 11.59 25.24
C ARG A 243 25.59 12.10 26.67
N LYS A 244 25.85 13.40 26.86
CA LYS A 244 26.08 14.03 28.17
C LYS A 244 27.06 13.25 29.05
N ARG A 245 28.03 12.56 28.44
CA ARG A 245 29.10 11.84 29.14
C ARG A 245 30.39 12.64 29.01
N ASP A 246 31.10 12.78 30.12
CA ASP A 246 32.41 13.41 30.11
C ASP A 246 33.42 12.53 29.36
N VAL A 247 34.26 13.18 28.57
CA VAL A 247 35.37 12.56 27.87
C VAL A 247 36.54 12.44 28.84
N ASP A 248 37.04 11.23 28.98
CA ASP A 248 38.23 10.94 29.78
C ASP A 248 39.48 11.17 28.93
N LEU A 249 40.06 12.38 29.04
CA LEU A 249 41.25 12.82 28.32
C LEU A 249 42.56 12.14 28.79
N ASN A 250 42.50 11.20 29.75
CA ASN A 250 43.66 10.39 30.12
C ASN A 250 43.80 9.13 29.26
N ARG A 251 42.79 8.84 28.43
CA ARG A 251 42.79 7.69 27.50
C ARG A 251 43.59 8.01 26.25
N PRO A 252 43.93 7.02 25.41
CA PRO A 252 44.51 7.27 24.09
C PRO A 252 43.64 8.24 23.27
N TRP A 253 44.28 9.14 22.52
CA TRP A 253 43.60 10.23 21.80
C TRP A 253 42.50 9.73 20.86
N ASP A 254 42.78 8.62 20.14
CA ASP A 254 41.85 7.99 19.20
C ASP A 254 40.54 7.46 19.85
N SER A 255 40.50 7.40 21.18
CA SER A 255 39.31 7.03 21.95
C SER A 255 38.56 8.22 22.58
N CYS A 256 39.11 9.44 22.44
CA CYS A 256 38.57 10.64 23.06
C CYS A 256 37.59 11.39 22.16
N LEU A 257 37.92 11.58 20.87
CA LEU A 257 37.13 12.34 19.91
C LEU A 257 36.88 11.52 18.63
N TYR A 258 35.70 11.67 18.03
CA TYR A 258 35.30 10.92 16.83
C TYR A 258 34.81 11.83 15.70
N PRO A 259 35.18 11.56 14.43
CA PRO A 259 34.74 12.33 13.28
C PRO A 259 33.22 12.57 13.22
N GLY A 260 32.83 13.81 12.91
CA GLY A 260 31.42 14.22 12.78
C GLY A 260 30.63 14.29 14.08
N GLN A 261 31.25 14.09 15.24
CA GLN A 261 30.61 14.29 16.55
C GLN A 261 30.78 15.72 17.07
N ALA A 262 29.96 16.08 18.06
CA ALA A 262 29.99 17.38 18.71
C ALA A 262 30.36 17.23 20.19
N TYR A 263 31.21 18.14 20.67
CA TYR A 263 31.72 18.17 22.04
C TYR A 263 31.68 19.58 22.60
N ASP A 264 31.21 19.68 23.84
CA ASP A 264 31.07 20.93 24.57
C ASP A 264 32.12 20.97 25.70
N MET A 265 32.85 22.07 25.80
CA MET A 265 33.81 22.31 26.87
C MET A 265 33.19 23.16 27.97
N THR A 266 33.33 22.72 29.22
CA THR A 266 32.92 23.47 30.40
C THR A 266 34.12 23.72 31.30
N CYS A 267 34.16 24.88 31.97
CA CYS A 267 35.18 25.18 32.95
C CYS A 267 34.83 24.51 34.29
N HIS A 268 35.84 23.93 34.92
CA HIS A 268 35.80 23.61 36.34
C HIS A 268 36.44 24.77 37.10
N TYR A 269 35.67 25.60 37.78
CA TYR A 269 36.30 26.55 38.68
C TYR A 269 36.83 25.80 39.90
N LEU A 270 38.08 26.07 40.25
CA LEU A 270 38.78 25.50 41.38
C LEU A 270 37.93 25.51 42.64
N CYS A 271 37.75 24.31 43.17
CA CYS A 271 37.91 23.98 44.56
C CYS A 271 38.75 25.00 45.32
N PHE A 272 38.15 25.66 46.29
CA PHE A 272 38.82 26.67 47.10
C PHE A 272 40.07 26.09 47.82
N ASP A 273 41.15 26.88 47.89
CA ASP A 273 42.39 26.61 48.63
C ASP A 273 42.14 26.63 50.14
N ASN A 274 42.12 25.47 50.83
CA ASN A 274 41.70 25.21 52.24
C ASN A 274 40.32 24.51 52.46
N PRO A 275 40.10 23.29 51.96
CA PRO A 275 38.97 22.48 52.43
C PRO A 275 39.02 22.27 53.94
N GLY A 276 37.88 22.43 54.63
CA GLY A 276 37.79 22.30 56.09
C GLY A 276 38.03 23.60 56.88
N GLU A 277 38.33 24.72 56.21
CA GLU A 277 38.37 26.03 56.86
C GLU A 277 36.99 26.39 57.43
N GLU A 278 36.95 26.69 58.73
CA GLU A 278 35.75 27.13 59.44
C GLU A 278 35.62 28.64 59.33
N ILE A 279 34.51 29.10 58.75
CA ILE A 279 34.20 30.52 58.60
C ILE A 279 32.94 30.81 59.40
N THR A 280 33.04 31.72 60.36
CA THR A 280 31.90 32.18 61.15
C THR A 280 31.26 33.39 60.49
N CYS A 281 29.96 33.31 60.20
CA CYS A 281 29.21 34.46 59.67
C CYS A 281 29.14 35.56 60.71
N LYS A 282 29.65 36.76 60.38
CA LYS A 282 29.65 37.91 61.30
C LYS A 282 28.25 38.40 61.70
N ASN A 283 27.21 38.04 60.94
CA ASN A 283 25.84 38.53 61.16
C ASN A 283 24.99 37.57 62.01
N CYS A 284 25.06 36.26 61.78
CA CYS A 284 24.28 35.26 62.50
C CYS A 284 25.11 34.31 63.38
N GLN A 285 26.43 34.49 63.39
CA GLN A 285 27.41 33.72 64.18
C GLN A 285 27.45 32.22 63.88
N THR A 286 26.76 31.75 62.84
CA THR A 286 26.84 30.36 62.39
C THR A 286 28.21 30.09 61.79
N THR A 287 28.88 29.04 62.27
CA THR A 287 30.15 28.56 61.73
C THR A 287 29.88 27.57 60.61
N PHE A 288 30.52 27.79 59.48
CA PHE A 288 30.40 26.95 58.30
C PHE A 288 31.75 26.32 57.97
N GLN A 289 31.75 25.03 57.64
CA GLN A 289 32.92 24.41 57.03
C GLN A 289 32.88 24.55 55.52
N ARG A 290 33.99 24.99 54.96
CA ARG A 290 34.16 25.11 53.51
C ARG A 290 34.31 23.73 52.89
N VAL A 291 33.43 23.40 51.94
CA VAL A 291 33.38 22.06 51.32
C VAL A 291 34.01 22.08 49.93
N LEU A 292 34.80 21.05 49.62
CA LEU A 292 35.24 20.73 48.26
C LEU A 292 34.02 20.32 47.43
N LYS A 293 33.62 21.15 46.48
CA LYS A 293 32.72 20.72 45.39
C LYS A 293 33.13 21.42 44.10
N CYS A 294 33.57 20.63 43.11
CA CYS A 294 33.77 21.12 41.75
C CYS A 294 32.43 21.63 41.22
N LEU A 295 32.32 22.92 40.94
CA LEU A 295 31.18 23.49 40.22
C LEU A 295 31.55 23.62 38.74
N ARG A 296 30.70 23.08 37.86
CA ARG A 296 30.77 23.34 36.42
C ARG A 296 30.05 24.65 36.15
N THR A 297 30.74 25.63 35.58
CA THR A 297 30.09 26.86 35.13
C THR A 297 30.58 27.23 33.73
N THR A 298 29.73 27.89 32.96
CA THR A 298 30.12 28.57 31.74
C THR A 298 30.82 29.88 32.11
N VAL A 299 31.79 30.33 31.30
CA VAL A 299 32.67 31.47 31.64
C VAL A 299 31.91 32.80 31.75
N ALA A 300 30.63 32.82 31.35
CA ALA A 300 29.76 34.00 31.37
C ALA A 300 29.50 34.60 32.78
N THR A 301 29.69 33.86 33.86
CA THR A 301 29.46 34.38 35.22
C THR A 301 30.76 34.52 36.00
N LYS A 302 31.32 35.75 36.04
CA LYS A 302 32.44 36.15 36.91
C LYS A 302 32.06 36.18 38.41
N LYS A 303 31.40 35.15 38.95
CA LYS A 303 31.01 35.09 40.37
C LYS A 303 31.82 34.02 41.08
N LYS A 304 32.50 34.39 42.17
CA LYS A 304 33.17 33.43 43.06
C LYS A 304 32.10 32.74 43.91
N LEU A 305 31.77 31.49 43.59
CA LEU A 305 30.71 30.71 44.26
C LEU A 305 31.25 29.96 45.48
N TYR A 306 31.28 30.60 46.65
CA TYR A 306 31.68 29.93 47.90
C TYR A 306 30.61 28.93 48.36
N LEU A 307 31.01 27.70 48.71
CA LEU A 307 30.11 26.64 49.19
C LEU A 307 30.40 26.29 50.64
N PHE A 308 29.37 26.42 51.46
CA PHE A 308 29.37 26.22 52.90
C PHE A 308 28.34 25.15 53.27
N ARG A 309 28.67 24.24 54.21
CA ARG A 309 27.75 23.22 54.70
C ARG A 309 27.28 23.55 56.11
N ASP A 310 25.98 23.79 56.25
CA ASP A 310 25.19 23.51 57.45
C ASP A 310 24.01 22.62 57.02
N THR A 311 23.51 21.79 57.93
CA THR A 311 22.57 20.68 57.74
C THR A 311 21.29 20.99 56.95
N LYS A 312 20.95 22.25 56.63
CA LYS A 312 19.70 22.60 55.90
C LYS A 312 19.75 23.77 54.89
N THR A 313 20.88 24.42 54.60
CA THR A 313 20.88 25.59 53.69
C THR A 313 22.19 25.82 52.94
N TRP A 314 22.09 26.24 51.67
CA TRP A 314 23.21 26.61 50.80
C TRP A 314 23.27 28.15 50.69
N LEU A 315 24.42 28.76 50.97
CA LEU A 315 24.60 30.20 50.82
C LEU A 315 25.50 30.49 49.62
N ILE A 316 25.01 31.33 48.70
CA ILE A 316 25.76 31.87 47.57
C ILE A 316 26.11 33.32 47.92
N TYR A 317 27.41 33.64 48.07
CA TYR A 317 27.88 35.02 48.20
C TYR A 317 28.20 35.59 46.81
N ASN A 318 27.78 36.84 46.55
CA ASN A 318 28.20 37.65 45.40
C ASN A 318 29.49 38.39 45.73
#